data_AF-A0A5K0X723-F1
#
_entry.id   AF-A0A5K0X723-F1
#
_cell.length_a   1.000
_cell.length_b   1.000
_cell.length_c   1.000
_cell.angle_alpha   90.00
_cell.angle_beta   90.00
_cell.angle_gamma   90.00
#
_symmetry.space_group_name_H-M   'P 1'
#
loop_
_entity.id
_entity.type
_entity.pdbx_description
1 polymer ?
#
loop_
_entity_poly.entity_id
_entity_poly.type
_entity_poly.pdbx_seq_one_letter_code
_entity_poly.pdbx_strand_id
1 'polypeptide(L)'
;DDMNCAEDYVQFLCQWLLDNCLDDMQFMVKNYDKGAIDRLKLVASTPFERVSYTEAIELLKNVTEKKFENKVEWGVDLASEHE
;
A
#
# COMPACT_ATOMS: atom_id res chain seq x y z
N ASP A 1 4.86 15.09 -10.93
CA ASP A 1 5.90 14.33 -11.66
C ASP A 1 6.50 13.23 -10.79
N ASP A 2 7.19 13.55 -9.70
CA ASP A 2 7.83 12.52 -8.84
C ASP A 2 6.87 11.44 -8.36
N MET A 3 5.70 11.85 -7.84
CA MET A 3 4.64 10.94 -7.40
C MET A 3 4.13 10.02 -8.51
N ASN A 4 3.99 10.53 -9.73
CA ASN A 4 3.54 9.75 -10.89
C ASN A 4 4.63 8.76 -11.31
N CYS A 5 5.89 9.20 -11.37
CA CYS A 5 7.03 8.35 -11.67
C CYS A 5 7.16 7.20 -10.66
N ALA A 6 6.96 7.47 -9.38
CA ALA A 6 6.98 6.45 -8.34
C ALA A 6 5.85 5.42 -8.50
N GLU A 7 4.63 5.88 -8.80
CA GLU A 7 3.48 4.99 -9.05
C GLU A 7 3.71 4.12 -10.30
N ASP A 8 4.07 4.74 -11.43
CA ASP A 8 4.36 4.05 -12.69
C ASP A 8 5.47 3.00 -12.51
N TYR A 9 6.51 3.33 -11.76
CA TYR A 9 7.63 2.43 -11.48
C TYR A 9 7.18 1.21 -10.67
N VAL A 10 6.43 1.39 -9.59
CA VAL A 10 5.95 0.28 -8.75
C VAL A 10 4.96 -0.60 -9.51
N GLN A 11 4.01 0.01 -10.23
CA GLN A 11 3.04 -0.72 -11.04
C GLN A 11 3.75 -1.55 -12.13
N PHE A 12 4.72 -0.95 -12.83
CA PHE A 12 5.53 -1.65 -13.82
C PHE A 12 6.26 -2.86 -13.22
N LEU A 13 6.93 -2.68 -12.07
CA LEU A 13 7.66 -3.78 -11.43
C LEU A 13 6.73 -4.91 -10.97
N CYS A 14 5.56 -4.60 -10.41
CA CYS A 14 4.57 -5.59 -10.03
C CYS A 14 4.09 -6.38 -11.25
N GLN A 15 3.78 -5.70 -12.36
CA GLN A 15 3.35 -6.34 -13.60
C GLN A 15 4.47 -7.19 -14.20
N TRP A 16 5.70 -6.66 -14.27
CA TRP A 16 6.86 -7.37 -14.79
C TRP A 16 7.15 -8.65 -14.01
N LEU A 17 7.06 -8.61 -12.68
CA LEU A 17 7.22 -9.79 -11.82
C LEU A 17 6.15 -10.85 -12.11
N LEU A 18 4.89 -10.44 -12.29
CA LEU A 18 3.80 -11.35 -12.63
C LEU A 18 3.97 -11.98 -14.02
N ASP A 19 4.51 -11.24 -14.98
CA ASP A 19 4.69 -11.70 -16.36
C ASP A 19 5.91 -12.62 -16.51
N ASN A 20 6.98 -12.38 -15.73
CA ASN A 20 8.27 -13.04 -15.93
C ASN A 20 8.62 -14.07 -14.84
N CYS A 21 7.99 -14.00 -13.66
CA CYS A 21 8.33 -14.85 -12.51
C CYS A 21 7.09 -15.53 -11.90
N LEU A 22 6.06 -15.83 -12.70
CA LEU A 22 4.80 -16.37 -12.19
C LEU A 22 4.99 -17.71 -11.47
N ASP A 23 5.85 -18.59 -11.97
CA ASP A 23 6.08 -19.92 -11.38
C ASP A 23 6.70 -19.82 -9.98
N ASP A 24 7.67 -18.94 -9.81
CA ASP A 24 8.28 -18.64 -8.50
C ASP A 24 7.25 -18.01 -7.55
N MET A 25 6.40 -17.13 -8.07
CA MET A 25 5.32 -16.53 -7.29
C MET A 25 4.28 -17.57 -6.86
N GLN A 26 3.94 -18.55 -7.71
CA GLN A 26 3.05 -19.66 -7.34
C GLN A 26 3.67 -20.52 -6.24
N PHE A 27 4.98 -20.77 -6.30
CA PHE A 27 5.70 -21.44 -5.22
C PHE A 27 5.64 -20.63 -3.91
N MET A 28 5.85 -19.32 -3.97
CA MET A 28 5.75 -18.41 -2.82
C MET A 28 4.33 -18.43 -2.20
N VAL A 29 3.30 -18.36 -3.03
CA VAL A 29 1.90 -18.40 -2.62
C VAL A 29 1.53 -19.70 -1.92
N LYS A 30 2.07 -20.83 -2.41
CA LYS A 30 1.83 -22.14 -1.83
C LYS A 30 2.41 -22.29 -0.42
N ASN A 31 3.57 -21.69 -0.16
CA ASN A 31 4.37 -21.99 1.04
C ASN A 31 4.37 -20.87 2.10
N TYR A 32 4.18 -19.61 1.70
CA TYR A 32 4.38 -18.46 2.60
C TYR A 32 3.16 -17.55 2.64
N ASP A 33 2.68 -17.09 1.49
CA ASP A 33 1.66 -16.04 1.44
C ASP A 33 0.64 -16.25 0.33
N LYS A 34 -0.50 -16.83 0.73
CA LYS A 34 -1.59 -17.19 -0.19
C LYS A 34 -2.17 -16.00 -0.97
N GLY A 35 -2.00 -14.77 -0.48
CA GLY A 35 -2.55 -13.56 -1.09
C GLY A 35 -1.54 -12.77 -1.93
N ALA A 36 -0.29 -13.21 -2.04
CA ALA A 36 0.77 -12.41 -2.66
C ALA A 36 0.49 -12.03 -4.13
N ILE A 37 0.07 -12.99 -4.95
CA ILE A 37 -0.26 -12.74 -6.37
C ILE A 37 -1.43 -11.77 -6.50
N ASP A 38 -2.48 -11.93 -5.69
CA ASP A 38 -3.66 -11.07 -5.77
C ASP A 38 -3.35 -9.64 -5.34
N ARG A 39 -2.51 -9.45 -4.31
CA ARG A 39 -2.03 -8.13 -3.93
C ARG A 39 -1.16 -7.49 -5.01
N LEU A 40 -0.27 -8.24 -5.65
CA LEU A 40 0.54 -7.71 -6.76
C LEU A 40 -0.33 -7.27 -7.94
N LYS A 41 -1.35 -8.06 -8.30
CA LYS A 41 -2.33 -7.69 -9.34
C LYS A 41 -3.11 -6.44 -8.95
N LEU A 42 -3.52 -6.33 -7.69
CA LEU A 42 -4.22 -5.15 -7.20
C LEU A 42 -3.33 -3.90 -7.30
N VAL A 43 -2.09 -3.97 -6.82
CA VAL A 43 -1.14 -2.85 -6.88
C VAL A 43 -0.84 -2.45 -8.32
N ALA A 44 -0.64 -3.43 -9.22
CA ALA A 44 -0.33 -3.16 -10.63
C ALA A 44 -1.49 -2.51 -11.41
N SER A 45 -2.74 -2.64 -10.95
CA SER A 45 -3.93 -2.20 -11.69
C SER A 45 -4.72 -1.08 -11.02
N THR A 46 -4.43 -0.76 -9.76
CA THR A 46 -5.18 0.24 -8.98
C THR A 46 -4.40 1.56 -8.95
N PRO A 47 -5.01 2.68 -9.36
CA PRO A 47 -4.42 4.00 -9.18
C PRO A 47 -4.15 4.31 -7.71
N PHE A 48 -3.03 4.97 -7.42
CA PHE A 48 -2.67 5.33 -6.05
C PHE A 48 -3.40 6.60 -5.65
N GLU A 49 -4.17 6.51 -4.56
CA GLU A 49 -4.81 7.68 -3.97
C GLU A 49 -3.77 8.68 -3.47
N ARG A 50 -4.03 9.96 -3.72
CA ARG A 50 -3.16 11.06 -3.31
C ARG A 50 -3.86 11.82 -2.21
N VAL A 51 -3.35 11.67 -1.00
CA VAL A 51 -3.92 12.27 0.20
C VAL A 51 -2.88 13.18 0.85
N SER A 52 -3.27 14.41 1.15
CA SER A 52 -2.41 15.31 1.90
C SER A 52 -2.31 14.85 3.36
N TYR A 53 -1.20 15.18 4.02
CA TYR A 53 -1.04 14.88 5.44
C TYR A 53 -2.20 15.42 6.30
N THR A 54 -2.72 16.61 5.99
CA THR A 54 -3.87 17.19 6.73
C THR A 54 -5.12 16.32 6.57
N GLU A 55 -5.44 15.91 5.35
CA GLU A 55 -6.59 15.02 5.08
C GLU A 55 -6.41 13.66 5.77
N ALA A 56 -5.21 13.10 5.75
CA ALA A 56 -4.92 11.84 6.45
C ALA A 56 -5.17 11.95 7.96
N ILE A 57 -4.73 13.05 8.60
CA ILE A 57 -4.98 13.30 10.03
C ILE A 57 -6.49 13.46 10.32
N GLU A 58 -7.24 14.15 9.46
CA GLU A 58 -8.69 14.30 9.62
C GLU A 58 -9.42 12.95 9.49
N LEU A 59 -9.05 12.14 8.50
CA LEU A 59 -9.58 10.80 8.31
C LEU A 59 -9.32 9.92 9.53
N LEU A 60 -8.07 9.90 10.03
CA LEU A 60 -7.67 9.12 11.19
C LEU A 60 -8.40 9.56 12.47
N LYS A 61 -8.59 10.86 12.67
CA LYS A 61 -9.35 11.39 13.83
C LYS A 61 -10.82 11.00 13.81
N ASN A 62 -11.39 10.78 12.63
CA ASN A 62 -12.79 10.36 12.48
C ASN A 62 -12.99 8.85 12.68
N VAL A 63 -11.92 8.06 12.79
CA VAL A 63 -12.02 6.63 13.08
C VAL A 63 -12.44 6.42 14.53
N THR A 64 -13.65 5.88 14.73
CA THR A 64 -14.20 5.58 16.06
C THR A 64 -14.12 4.10 16.42
N GLU A 65 -13.90 3.24 15.42
CA GLU A 65 -13.91 1.78 15.57
C GLU A 65 -12.58 1.21 16.08
N LYS A 66 -11.50 1.99 15.98
CA LYS A 66 -10.15 1.60 16.42
C LYS A 66 -9.63 2.60 17.43
N LYS A 67 -9.01 2.10 18.51
CA LYS A 67 -8.23 2.93 19.44
C LYS A 67 -6.77 2.86 19.01
N PHE A 68 -6.21 4.01 18.63
CA PHE A 68 -4.79 4.14 18.36
C PHE A 68 -4.01 4.25 19.67
N GLU A 69 -2.85 3.61 19.73
CA GLU A 69 -1.95 3.73 20.89
C GLU A 69 -1.19 5.06 20.84
N ASN A 70 -0.81 5.50 19.64
CA ASN A 70 -0.14 6.75 19.39
C ASN A 70 -1.12 7.89 19.09
N LYS A 71 -0.67 9.12 19.38
CA LYS A 71 -1.50 10.30 19.25
C LYS A 71 -1.62 10.72 17.78
N VAL A 72 -2.85 10.81 17.27
CA VAL A 72 -3.13 11.33 15.92
C VAL A 72 -3.29 12.85 15.99
N GLU A 73 -2.23 13.59 15.69
CA GLU A 73 -2.23 15.05 15.69
C GLU A 73 -1.43 15.66 14.56
N TRP A 74 -1.90 16.82 14.10
CA TRP A 74 -1.22 17.58 13.06
C TRP A 74 0.12 18.11 13.59
N GLY A 75 1.19 17.87 12.85
CA GLY A 75 2.57 18.18 13.24
C GLY A 75 3.29 17.04 13.96
N VAL A 76 2.64 15.90 14.17
CA VAL A 76 3.26 14.66 14.65
C VAL A 76 3.32 13.66 13.49
N ASP A 77 4.46 12.98 13.34
CA ASP A 77 4.63 11.97 12.30
C ASP A 77 3.64 10.81 12.48
N LEU A 78 3.24 10.17 11.37
CA LEU A 78 2.34 9.03 11.44
C LEU A 78 3.09 7.80 11.96
N ALA A 79 2.50 7.10 12.93
CA ALA A 79 3.03 5.83 13.39
C ALA A 79 2.65 4.71 12.41
N SER A 80 3.41 3.61 12.38
CA SER A 80 3.11 2.47 11.50
C SER A 80 1.72 1.84 11.70
N GLU A 81 1.02 2.14 12.79
CA GLU A 81 -0.38 1.70 12.99
C GLU A 81 -1.44 2.60 12.33
N HIS A 82 -1.02 3.80 11.88
CA HIS A 82 -1.81 4.82 11.18
C HIS A 82 -1.65 4.73 9.65
N GLU A 83 -0.57 4.09 9.16
CA GLU A 83 -0.29 3.80 7.75
C GLU A 83 -1.01 2.53 7.28
#